data_AF-A0A3A5VT41-F1
#
_entry.id   AF-A0A3A5VT41-F1
#
_cell.length_a   1.000
_cell.length_b   1.000
_cell.length_c   1.000
_cell.angle_alpha   90.00
_cell.angle_beta   90.00
_cell.angle_gamma   90.00
#
_symmetry.space_group_name_H-M   'P 1'
#
loop_
_entity.id
_entity.type
_entity.pdbx_description
1 polymer ?
#
loop_
_entity_poly.entity_id
_entity_poly.type
_entity_poly.pdbx_seq_one_letter_code
_entity_poly.pdbx_strand_id
1 'polypeptide(L)'
;MCITPIACAIFLGPFLGWRRAPQVSNEDPIDTLRELLKPFNEGQGKWRVLSHVRSDGRTVRIDLHNSTQPLTIVAATLDLTEQHPIRYIVGRGEARSREPKLRQSVLAYIEQQVPLNRRRRTSSSVEVLPPSIIEHMEATHRMHRRLFYLLPIILFFAWLEMR
;
A
#
# COMPACT_ATOMS: atom_id res chain seq x y z
N MET A 1 -15.67 10.81 -41.04
CA MET A 1 -15.29 11.96 -40.20
C MET A 1 -14.69 11.37 -38.91
N CYS A 2 -14.33 12.15 -37.89
CA CYS A 2 -13.86 11.60 -36.60
C CYS A 2 -14.90 11.84 -35.49
N ILE A 3 -16.19 11.79 -35.83
CA ILE A 3 -17.27 12.24 -34.93
C ILE A 3 -17.42 11.26 -33.76
N THR A 4 -17.35 9.96 -34.03
CA THR A 4 -17.50 8.92 -33.00
C THR A 4 -16.40 8.98 -31.94
N PRO A 5 -15.09 9.04 -32.28
CA PRO A 5 -14.05 9.16 -31.26
C PRO A 5 -14.10 10.49 -30.51
N ILE A 6 -14.46 11.61 -31.15
CA ILE A 6 -14.61 12.91 -30.49
C ILE A 6 -15.79 12.89 -29.51
N ALA A 7 -16.95 12.39 -29.93
CA ALA A 7 -18.12 12.26 -29.06
C ALA A 7 -17.83 11.35 -27.88
N CYS A 8 -17.23 10.18 -28.11
CA CYS A 8 -16.80 9.28 -27.04
C CYS A 8 -15.84 9.97 -26.07
N ALA A 9 -14.85 10.73 -26.54
CA ALA A 9 -13.91 11.44 -25.66
C ALA A 9 -14.61 12.51 -24.80
N ILE A 10 -15.56 13.25 -25.37
CA ILE A 10 -16.32 14.29 -24.65
C ILE A 10 -17.25 13.68 -23.58
N PHE A 11 -17.91 12.56 -23.88
CA PHE A 11 -18.84 11.93 -22.93
C PHE A 11 -18.15 11.01 -21.92
N LEU A 12 -17.17 10.21 -22.34
CA LEU A 12 -16.45 9.27 -21.46
C LEU A 12 -15.30 9.94 -20.71
N GLY A 13 -14.66 10.97 -21.27
CA GLY A 13 -13.51 11.64 -20.65
C GLY A 13 -13.78 12.12 -19.23
N PRO A 14 -14.85 12.89 -18.97
CA PRO A 14 -15.22 13.33 -17.62
C PRO A 14 -15.56 12.17 -16.69
N PHE A 15 -16.26 11.14 -17.20
CA PHE A 15 -16.63 9.95 -16.42
C PHE A 15 -15.41 9.11 -16.01
N LEU A 16 -14.39 9.02 -16.88
CA LEU A 16 -13.15 8.29 -16.63
C LEU A 16 -12.12 9.08 -15.83
N GLY A 17 -12.18 10.41 -15.92
CA GLY A 17 -11.32 11.35 -15.19
C GLY A 17 -11.75 11.56 -13.74
N TRP A 18 -13.02 11.32 -13.40
CA TRP A 18 -13.50 11.42 -12.02
C TRP A 18 -12.99 10.24 -11.18
N ARG A 19 -11.80 10.39 -10.60
CA ARG A 19 -11.19 9.41 -9.69
C ARG A 19 -10.90 10.07 -8.35
N ARG A 20 -11.19 9.37 -7.25
CA ARG A 20 -10.67 9.75 -5.93
C ARG A 20 -9.18 9.46 -5.89
N ALA A 21 -8.39 10.30 -5.25
CA ALA A 21 -6.97 10.03 -5.06
C ALA A 21 -6.78 8.71 -4.26
N PRO A 22 -5.76 7.90 -4.57
CA PRO A 22 -5.53 6.61 -3.89
C PRO A 22 -5.15 6.76 -2.41
N GLN A 23 -4.61 7.91 -2.02
CA GLN A 23 -4.14 8.16 -0.67
C GLN A 23 -4.77 9.42 -0.12
N VAL A 24 -5.04 9.38 1.20
CA VAL A 24 -5.57 10.53 1.94
C VAL A 24 -4.50 11.64 2.03
N SER A 25 -3.24 11.27 2.21
CA SER A 25 -2.11 12.20 2.28
C SER A 25 -1.04 11.89 1.24
N ASN A 26 -0.43 12.94 0.70
CA ASN A 26 0.73 12.87 -0.19
C ASN A 26 2.05 13.15 0.56
N GLU A 27 1.98 13.48 1.85
CA GLU A 27 3.15 13.81 2.67
C GLU A 27 3.86 12.53 3.10
N ASP A 28 5.20 12.59 3.15
CA ASP A 28 6.02 11.51 3.68
C ASP A 28 5.89 11.51 5.22
N PRO A 29 5.32 10.46 5.84
CA PRO A 29 5.10 10.45 7.28
C PRO A 29 6.37 10.14 8.07
N ILE A 30 7.54 10.07 7.42
CA ILE A 30 8.80 9.64 8.03
C ILE A 30 9.13 10.37 9.32
N ASP A 31 8.96 11.70 9.38
CA ASP A 31 9.35 12.47 10.56
C ASP A 31 8.42 12.23 11.75
N THR A 32 7.10 12.20 11.50
CA THR A 32 6.09 11.80 12.50
C THR A 32 6.37 10.40 13.02
N LEU A 33 6.70 9.47 12.13
CA LEU A 33 6.96 8.08 12.46
C LEU A 33 8.26 7.91 13.24
N ARG A 34 9.28 8.74 12.95
CA ARG A 34 10.54 8.76 13.69
C ARG A 34 10.36 9.29 15.11
N GLU A 35 9.62 10.38 15.30
CA GLU A 35 9.35 10.91 16.64
C GLU A 35 8.50 9.94 17.46
N LEU A 36 7.48 9.33 16.87
CA LEU A 36 6.67 8.28 17.50
C LEU A 36 7.52 7.10 17.98
N LEU A 37 8.51 6.69 17.17
CA LEU A 37 9.34 5.52 17.46
C LEU A 37 10.59 5.82 18.29
N LYS A 38 10.88 7.09 18.56
CA LYS A 38 12.06 7.54 19.33
C LYS A 38 12.20 6.88 20.70
N PRO A 39 11.12 6.59 21.45
CA PRO A 39 11.21 5.88 22.73
C PRO A 39 11.73 4.44 22.62
N PHE A 40 11.65 3.81 21.45
CA PHE A 40 12.12 2.43 21.24
C PHE A 40 13.61 2.33 20.85
N ASN A 41 14.36 3.44 20.90
CA ASN A 41 15.80 3.40 20.59
C ASN A 41 16.57 2.61 21.68
N GLU A 42 17.28 1.56 21.26
CA GLU A 42 17.99 0.65 22.17
C GLU A 42 19.51 0.90 22.25
N GLY A 43 20.03 1.83 21.45
CA GLY A 43 21.45 2.20 21.46
C GLY A 43 22.31 1.52 20.38
N GLN A 44 23.63 1.50 20.58
CA GLN A 44 24.59 1.07 19.55
C GLN A 44 24.51 -0.44 19.28
N GLY A 45 24.49 -0.83 18.01
CA GLY A 45 24.41 -2.24 17.59
C GLY A 45 23.02 -2.88 17.78
N LYS A 46 22.04 -2.09 18.23
CA LYS A 46 20.65 -2.51 18.47
C LYS A 46 19.69 -1.70 17.61
N TRP A 47 18.41 -1.94 17.78
CA TRP A 47 17.39 -1.22 17.04
C TRP A 47 17.43 0.28 17.33
N ARG A 48 17.40 1.08 16.26
CA ARG A 48 17.37 2.55 16.31
C ARG A 48 16.54 3.08 15.17
N VAL A 49 15.75 4.10 15.47
CA VAL A 49 14.90 4.81 14.52
C VAL A 49 15.68 5.25 13.28
N LEU A 50 16.81 5.95 13.47
CA LEU A 50 17.55 6.53 12.35
C LEU A 50 18.23 5.52 11.44
N SER A 51 18.43 4.27 11.86
CA SER A 51 19.04 3.23 11.03
C SER A 51 18.03 2.23 10.49
N HIS A 52 16.95 1.98 11.23
CA HIS A 52 15.96 0.94 10.91
C HIS A 52 14.66 1.51 10.31
N VAL A 53 14.43 2.83 10.37
CA VAL A 53 13.27 3.48 9.76
C VAL A 53 13.72 4.33 8.58
N ARG A 54 13.23 3.96 7.39
CA ARG A 54 13.57 4.59 6.12
C ARG A 54 12.30 4.92 5.34
N SER A 55 12.32 6.04 4.63
CA SER A 55 11.30 6.31 3.63
C SER A 55 11.71 5.64 2.32
N ASP A 56 10.79 4.85 1.74
CA ASP A 56 10.88 4.37 0.36
C ASP A 56 10.02 5.28 -0.56
N GLY A 57 9.89 6.57 -0.21
CA GLY A 57 9.05 7.55 -0.87
C GLY A 57 7.68 7.67 -0.20
N ARG A 58 6.67 6.96 -0.71
CA ARG A 58 5.29 7.01 -0.18
C ARG A 58 4.98 5.92 0.84
N THR A 59 5.88 4.96 1.01
CA THR A 59 5.80 3.86 1.97
C THR A 59 6.94 4.00 2.95
N VAL A 60 6.65 3.88 4.25
CA VAL A 60 7.71 3.85 5.25
C VAL A 60 8.12 2.42 5.54
N ARG A 61 9.41 2.17 5.45
CA ARG A 61 10.04 0.90 5.76
C ARG A 61 10.54 0.92 7.20
N ILE A 62 10.10 -0.06 7.98
CA ILE A 62 10.52 -0.29 9.36
C ILE A 62 11.18 -1.65 9.43
N ASP A 63 12.49 -1.69 9.62
CA ASP A 63 13.23 -2.91 9.84
C ASP A 63 13.11 -3.35 11.30
N LEU A 64 12.56 -4.52 11.59
CA LEU A 64 12.32 -4.96 12.96
C LEU A 64 13.47 -5.80 13.54
N HIS A 65 14.51 -6.10 12.75
CA HIS A 65 15.63 -6.89 13.22
C HIS A 65 16.43 -6.15 14.30
N ASN A 66 17.06 -6.91 15.18
CA ASN A 66 17.84 -6.40 16.32
C ASN A 66 17.04 -5.59 17.34
N SER A 67 15.71 -5.62 17.26
CA SER A 67 14.83 -5.06 18.29
C SER A 67 14.52 -6.10 19.36
N THR A 68 14.54 -5.67 20.60
CA THR A 68 14.04 -6.44 21.74
C THR A 68 12.51 -6.38 21.87
N GLN A 69 11.86 -5.41 21.22
CA GLN A 69 10.42 -5.15 21.32
C GLN A 69 9.74 -4.97 19.94
N PRO A 70 9.90 -5.90 18.99
CA PRO A 70 9.39 -5.74 17.62
C PRO A 70 7.86 -5.63 17.56
N LEU A 71 7.12 -6.38 18.39
CA LEU A 71 5.66 -6.32 18.42
C LEU A 71 5.15 -4.99 18.96
N THR A 72 5.85 -4.38 19.93
CA THR A 72 5.48 -3.07 20.47
C THR A 72 5.68 -1.97 19.43
N ILE A 73 6.74 -2.05 18.61
CA ILE A 73 6.97 -1.15 17.48
C ILE A 73 5.85 -1.29 16.44
N VAL A 74 5.44 -2.51 16.12
CA VAL A 74 4.31 -2.76 15.21
C VAL A 74 3.03 -2.18 15.80
N ALA A 75 2.70 -2.48 17.06
CA ALA A 75 1.54 -1.96 17.77
C ALA A 75 1.47 -0.43 17.73
N ALA A 76 2.57 0.24 18.03
CA ALA A 76 2.65 1.70 18.05
C ALA A 76 2.43 2.34 16.67
N THR A 77 2.75 1.62 15.59
CA THR A 77 2.72 2.17 14.22
C THR A 77 1.50 1.77 13.42
N LEU A 78 0.69 0.82 13.92
CA LEU A 78 -0.46 0.32 13.17
C LEU A 78 -1.52 1.41 12.91
N ASP A 79 -1.75 2.33 13.82
CA ASP A 79 -2.72 3.42 13.62
C ASP A 79 -2.31 4.35 12.46
N LEU A 80 -1.00 4.56 12.26
CA LEU A 80 -0.50 5.33 11.11
C LEU A 80 -0.77 4.62 9.77
N THR A 81 -1.03 3.30 9.79
CA THR A 81 -1.38 2.55 8.59
C THR A 81 -2.76 2.87 8.04
N GLU A 82 -3.60 3.60 8.78
CA GLU A 82 -4.88 4.10 8.26
C GLU A 82 -4.68 5.20 7.21
N GLN A 83 -3.56 5.92 7.27
CA GLN A 83 -3.26 7.05 6.39
C GLN A 83 -2.13 6.74 5.40
N HIS A 84 -1.13 5.99 5.83
CA HIS A 84 0.09 5.76 5.05
C HIS A 84 0.46 4.27 5.00
N PRO A 85 0.99 3.76 3.87
CA PRO A 85 1.47 2.39 3.82
C PRO A 85 2.76 2.23 4.63
N ILE A 86 2.82 1.17 5.43
CA ILE A 86 4.00 0.81 6.23
C ILE A 86 4.45 -0.60 5.89
N ARG A 87 5.74 -0.76 5.60
CA ARG A 87 6.38 -2.05 5.32
C ARG A 87 7.29 -2.46 6.47
N TYR A 88 6.92 -3.52 7.16
CA TYR A 88 7.71 -4.15 8.21
C TYR A 88 8.67 -5.19 7.62
N ILE A 89 9.96 -5.04 7.84
CA ILE A 89 10.97 -6.05 7.45
C ILE A 89 11.17 -7.00 8.62
N VAL A 90 10.86 -8.27 8.37
CA VAL A 90 10.86 -9.34 9.38
C VAL A 90 11.76 -10.52 9.01
N GLY A 91 12.39 -10.43 7.83
CA GLY A 91 13.20 -11.50 7.28
C GLY A 91 12.36 -12.68 6.79
N ARG A 92 13.06 -13.76 6.41
CA ARG A 92 12.46 -14.97 5.83
C ARG A 92 11.95 -15.97 6.86
N GLY A 93 12.34 -15.82 8.13
CA GLY A 93 12.00 -16.78 9.19
C GLY A 93 12.71 -18.14 9.05
N GLU A 94 13.87 -18.18 8.39
CA GLU A 94 14.65 -19.40 8.24
C GLU A 94 15.22 -19.85 9.60
N ALA A 95 15.25 -21.16 9.87
CA ALA A 95 15.70 -21.73 11.15
C ALA A 95 17.16 -21.37 11.50
N ARG A 96 17.98 -21.05 10.49
CA ARG A 96 19.39 -20.63 10.65
C ARG A 96 19.56 -19.13 10.87
N SER A 97 18.48 -18.35 10.80
CA SER A 97 18.51 -16.91 11.07
C SER A 97 18.78 -16.62 12.55
N ARG A 98 19.28 -15.44 12.86
CA ARG A 98 19.42 -14.95 14.25
C ARG A 98 18.05 -14.81 14.94
N GLU A 99 17.01 -14.51 14.17
CA GLU A 99 15.66 -14.23 14.68
C GLU A 99 14.59 -15.04 13.89
N PRO A 100 14.58 -16.38 14.01
CA PRO A 100 13.72 -17.24 13.20
C PRO A 100 12.22 -17.05 13.48
N LYS A 101 11.87 -16.67 14.72
CA LYS A 101 10.48 -16.51 15.17
C LYS A 101 9.89 -15.11 14.89
N LEU A 102 10.70 -14.14 14.47
CA LEU A 102 10.26 -12.75 14.28
C LEU A 102 9.10 -12.67 13.28
N ARG A 103 9.29 -13.27 12.10
CA ARG A 103 8.30 -13.29 11.02
C ARG A 103 6.96 -13.85 11.49
N GLN A 104 6.96 -15.02 12.12
CA GLN A 104 5.72 -15.68 12.55
C GLN A 104 4.98 -14.86 13.61
N SER A 105 5.72 -14.27 14.56
CA SER A 105 5.15 -13.46 15.64
C SER A 105 4.51 -12.18 15.12
N VAL A 106 5.21 -11.45 14.23
CA VAL A 106 4.70 -10.21 13.62
C VAL A 106 3.53 -10.50 12.68
N LEU A 107 3.60 -11.57 11.90
CA LEU A 107 2.48 -11.99 11.04
C LEU A 107 1.24 -12.29 11.87
N ALA A 108 1.35 -13.13 12.91
CA ALA A 108 0.21 -13.48 13.75
C ALA A 108 -0.42 -12.23 14.40
N TYR A 109 0.40 -11.27 14.85
CA TYR A 109 -0.08 -10.02 15.41
C TYR A 109 -0.84 -9.16 14.39
N ILE A 110 -0.25 -8.91 13.22
CA ILE A 110 -0.88 -8.14 12.13
C ILE A 110 -2.15 -8.86 11.66
N GLU A 111 -2.16 -10.19 11.64
CA GLU A 111 -3.30 -10.96 11.18
C GLU A 111 -4.55 -10.83 12.05
N GLN A 112 -4.37 -10.58 13.35
CA GLN A 112 -5.46 -10.38 14.30
C GLN A 112 -6.09 -8.99 14.20
N GLN A 113 -5.35 -8.00 13.71
CA GLN A 113 -5.76 -6.58 13.75
C GLN A 113 -6.10 -6.01 12.38
N VAL A 114 -5.51 -6.54 11.31
CA VAL A 114 -5.62 -5.98 9.96
C VAL A 114 -6.33 -6.97 9.02
N PRO A 115 -7.34 -6.53 8.25
CA PRO A 115 -8.07 -7.40 7.32
C PRO A 115 -7.20 -7.85 6.13
N LEU A 116 -7.60 -8.91 5.43
CA LEU A 116 -6.74 -9.58 4.41
C LEU A 116 -6.41 -8.70 3.21
N ASN A 117 -7.39 -7.95 2.73
CA ASN A 117 -7.26 -7.03 1.61
C ASN A 117 -6.23 -5.90 1.83
N ARG A 118 -5.96 -5.52 3.09
CA ARG A 118 -4.98 -4.49 3.46
C ARG A 118 -3.57 -5.01 3.68
N ARG A 119 -3.35 -6.33 3.66
CA ARG A 119 -2.06 -6.96 3.95
C ARG A 119 -1.38 -7.43 2.67
N ARG A 120 -0.15 -7.00 2.42
CA ARG A 120 0.72 -7.53 1.34
C ARG A 120 1.93 -8.23 1.95
N ARG A 121 2.11 -9.51 1.62
CA ARG A 121 3.23 -10.31 2.13
C ARG A 121 4.25 -10.52 1.04
N THR A 122 5.53 -10.39 1.40
CA THR A 122 6.64 -10.83 0.58
C THR A 122 7.43 -11.92 1.32
N SER A 123 8.49 -12.42 0.69
CA SER A 123 9.38 -13.39 1.33
C SER A 123 10.10 -12.84 2.55
N SER A 124 10.31 -11.52 2.67
CA SER A 124 11.08 -10.89 3.76
C SER A 124 10.36 -9.77 4.51
N SER A 125 9.17 -9.38 4.06
CA SER A 125 8.43 -8.26 4.63
C SER A 125 6.93 -8.51 4.70
N VAL A 126 6.27 -7.72 5.53
CA VAL A 126 4.82 -7.60 5.60
C VAL A 126 4.48 -6.12 5.48
N GLU A 127 3.67 -5.77 4.50
CA GLU A 127 3.25 -4.40 4.24
C GLU A 127 1.75 -4.27 4.55
N VAL A 128 1.41 -3.21 5.27
CA VAL A 128 0.05 -2.85 5.62
C VAL A 128 -0.32 -1.60 4.83
N LEU A 129 -1.40 -1.69 4.08
CA LEU A 129 -1.92 -0.61 3.23
C LEU A 129 -3.06 0.12 3.93
N PRO A 130 -3.19 1.44 3.71
CA PRO A 130 -4.35 2.20 4.15
C PRO A 130 -5.62 1.80 3.39
N PRO A 131 -6.80 1.90 4.03
CA PRO A 131 -8.08 1.59 3.40
C PRO A 131 -8.31 2.37 2.11
N SER A 132 -7.89 3.64 2.04
CA SER A 132 -8.07 4.51 0.87
C SER A 132 -7.47 3.92 -0.41
N ILE A 133 -6.33 3.23 -0.30
CA ILE A 133 -5.67 2.59 -1.45
C ILE A 133 -6.54 1.44 -1.95
N ILE A 134 -7.13 0.66 -1.04
CA ILE A 134 -7.99 -0.46 -1.39
C ILE A 134 -9.27 0.05 -2.08
N GLU A 135 -9.92 1.06 -1.52
CA GLU A 135 -11.11 1.69 -2.12
C GLU A 135 -10.83 2.22 -3.53
N HIS A 136 -9.66 2.85 -3.71
CA HIS A 136 -9.24 3.35 -5.02
C HIS A 136 -8.97 2.22 -6.02
N MET A 137 -8.31 1.14 -5.59
CA MET A 137 -8.09 -0.03 -6.43
C MET A 137 -9.42 -0.66 -6.85
N GLU A 138 -10.38 -0.80 -5.95
CA GLU A 138 -11.71 -1.34 -6.23
C GLU A 138 -12.51 -0.41 -7.17
N ALA A 139 -12.45 0.90 -6.97
CA ALA A 139 -13.07 1.88 -7.86
C ALA A 139 -12.48 1.78 -9.29
N THR A 140 -11.16 1.67 -9.39
CA THR A 140 -10.45 1.52 -10.66
C THR A 140 -10.81 0.21 -11.35
N HIS A 141 -10.87 -0.91 -10.62
CA HIS A 141 -11.30 -2.19 -11.16
C HIS A 141 -12.74 -2.16 -11.67
N ARG A 142 -13.67 -1.52 -10.93
CA ARG A 142 -15.06 -1.33 -11.37
C ARG A 142 -15.14 -0.52 -12.66
N MET A 143 -14.36 0.55 -12.76
CA MET A 143 -14.28 1.38 -13.97
C MET A 143 -13.72 0.60 -15.17
N HIS A 144 -12.60 -0.12 -15.01
CA HIS A 144 -12.05 -0.95 -16.08
C HIS A 144 -13.05 -2.02 -16.56
N ARG A 145 -13.78 -2.64 -15.64
CA ARG A 145 -14.82 -3.61 -15.99
C ARG A 145 -15.93 -2.98 -16.84
N ARG A 146 -16.39 -1.77 -16.47
CA ARG A 146 -17.39 -1.02 -17.26
C ARG A 146 -16.86 -0.68 -18.65
N LEU A 147 -15.63 -0.19 -18.74
CA LEU A 147 -14.97 0.11 -20.02
C LEU A 147 -14.89 -1.12 -20.93
N PHE A 148 -14.53 -2.27 -20.37
CA PHE A 148 -14.45 -3.51 -21.13
C PHE A 148 -15.79 -3.91 -21.78
N TYR A 149 -16.91 -3.72 -21.07
CA TYR A 149 -18.24 -3.97 -21.63
C TYR A 149 -18.68 -2.95 -22.69
N LEU A 150 -18.21 -1.70 -22.61
CA LEU A 150 -18.52 -0.65 -23.58
C LEU A 150 -17.66 -0.73 -24.85
N LEU A 151 -16.48 -1.34 -24.77
CA LEU A 151 -15.54 -1.49 -25.88
C LEU A 151 -16.16 -2.06 -27.18
N PRO A 152 -16.91 -3.19 -27.17
CA PRO A 152 -17.52 -3.70 -28.40
C PRO A 152 -18.54 -2.74 -29.02
N ILE A 153 -19.27 -1.99 -28.19
CA ILE A 153 -20.25 -1.00 -28.65
C ILE A 153 -19.54 0.16 -29.36
N ILE A 154 -18.45 0.66 -28.76
CA ILE A 154 -17.64 1.74 -29.35
C ILE A 154 -17.01 1.28 -30.68
N LEU A 155 -16.49 0.05 -30.73
CA LEU A 155 -15.92 -0.53 -31.95
C LEU A 155 -16.97 -0.69 -33.06
N PHE A 156 -18.21 -1.07 -32.71
CA PHE A 156 -19.30 -1.17 -33.65
C PHE A 156 -19.67 0.18 -34.27
N PHE A 157 -19.80 1.24 -33.47
CA PHE A 157 -20.08 2.59 -34.01
C PHE A 157 -18.91 3.14 -34.84
N ALA A 158 -17.67 2.87 -34.43
CA ALA A 158 -16.50 3.24 -35.23
C ALA A 158 -16.50 2.52 -36.58
N TRP A 159 -16.86 1.24 -36.62
CA TRP A 159 -17.02 0.50 -37.87
C TRP A 159 -18.12 1.08 -38.77
N LEU A 160 -19.26 1.47 -38.20
CA LEU A 160 -20.33 2.14 -38.95
C LEU A 160 -19.87 3.47 -39.57
N GLU A 161 -19.05 4.25 -38.87
CA GLU A 161 -18.51 5.51 -39.42
C GLU A 161 -17.51 5.29 -40.57
N MET A 162 -16.88 4.11 -40.64
CA MET A 162 -15.96 3.75 -41.71
C MET A 162 -16.66 3.21 -42.98
N ARG A 163 -17.97 2.97 -42.92
CA ARG A 163 -18.75 2.40 -44.01
C ARG A 163 -19.58 3.45 -44.72
#